data_AF-A0A2S1KQ19-F1
#
_entry.id   AF-A0A2S1KQ19-F1
#
_cell.length_a   1.000
_cell.length_b   1.000
_cell.length_c   1.000
_cell.angle_alpha   90.00
_cell.angle_beta   90.00
_cell.angle_gamma   90.00
#
_symmetry.space_group_name_H-M   'P 1'
#
loop_
_entity.id
_entity.type
_entity.pdbx_description
1 polymer ?
#
loop_
_entity_poly.entity_id
_entity_poly.type
_entity_poly.pdbx_seq_one_letter_code
_entity_poly.pdbx_strand_id
1 'polypeptide(L)'
;MSVAFRLAHELSHILFGSVEQNRVYAFSIGATKSSERIAHEQAMHMIAKYVFQDTPVEYRNYINFMESLGLPSYFEDMAREAVMQA
;
A
#
# COMPACT_ATOMS: atom_id res chain seq x y z
N MET A 1 -0.94 -8.92 9.37
CA MET A 1 -0.80 -7.50 9.00
C MET A 1 -0.46 -6.65 10.22
N SER A 2 0.57 -5.82 10.14
CA SER A 2 1.12 -5.02 11.23
C SER A 2 0.28 -3.77 11.53
N VAL A 3 0.48 -3.16 12.71
CA VAL A 3 -0.15 -1.86 13.06
C VAL A 3 0.32 -0.75 12.12
N ALA A 4 1.61 -0.72 11.80
CA ALA A 4 2.19 0.27 10.90
C ALA A 4 1.54 0.24 9.50
N PHE A 5 1.32 -0.96 8.96
CA PHE A 5 0.67 -1.11 7.67
C PHE A 5 -0.80 -0.66 7.72
N ARG A 6 -1.56 -1.06 8.76
CA ARG A 6 -2.94 -0.58 8.93
C ARG A 6 -3.00 0.95 9.01
N LEU A 7 -2.09 1.57 9.75
CA LEU A 7 -2.04 3.03 9.84
C LEU A 7 -1.73 3.68 8.49
N ALA A 8 -0.75 3.16 7.75
CA ALA A 8 -0.41 3.66 6.42
C ALA A 8 -1.58 3.49 5.43
N HIS A 9 -2.36 2.42 5.55
CA HIS A 9 -3.56 2.18 4.77
C HIS A 9 -4.67 3.20 5.07
N GLU A 10 -4.99 3.44 6.35
CA GLU A 10 -5.97 4.47 6.73
C GLU A 10 -5.50 5.88 6.33
N LEU A 11 -4.21 6.18 6.49
CA LEU A 11 -3.62 7.43 6.01
C LEU A 11 -3.76 7.55 4.49
N SER A 12 -3.63 6.44 3.75
CA SER A 12 -3.79 6.44 2.31
C SER A 12 -5.22 6.75 1.89
N HIS A 13 -6.23 6.30 2.66
CA HIS A 13 -7.61 6.74 2.45
C HIS A 13 -7.78 8.25 2.63
N ILE A 14 -7.09 8.85 3.61
CA ILE A 14 -7.18 10.30 3.88
C ILE A 14 -6.46 11.11 2.79
N LEU A 15 -5.27 10.66 2.37
CA LEU A 15 -4.40 11.41 1.46
C LEU A 15 -4.77 11.23 -0.02
N PHE A 16 -5.22 10.04 -0.40
CA PHE A 16 -5.45 9.66 -1.81
C PHE A 16 -6.92 9.32 -2.09
N GLY A 17 -7.78 9.26 -1.08
CA GLY A 17 -9.22 9.15 -1.26
C GLY A 17 -9.79 10.44 -1.84
N SER A 18 -10.58 10.35 -2.92
CA SER A 18 -11.29 11.52 -3.43
C SER A 18 -12.66 11.67 -2.77
N VAL A 19 -12.91 12.86 -2.20
CA VAL A 19 -14.17 13.20 -1.51
C VAL A 19 -15.38 13.09 -2.46
N GLU A 20 -15.19 13.33 -3.76
CA GLU A 20 -16.26 13.23 -4.76
C GLU A 20 -16.57 11.80 -5.20
N GLN A 21 -15.59 10.92 -5.43
CA GLN A 21 -15.87 9.51 -5.75
C GLN A 21 -16.50 8.79 -4.55
N ASN A 22 -16.09 9.14 -3.33
CA ASN A 22 -16.70 8.61 -2.10
C ASN A 22 -18.14 9.11 -1.89
N ARG A 23 -18.54 10.27 -2.42
CA ARG A 23 -19.93 10.75 -2.30
C ARG A 23 -20.88 10.18 -3.35
N VAL A 24 -20.43 10.02 -4.59
CA VAL A 24 -21.29 9.60 -5.72
C VAL A 24 -21.32 8.08 -5.88
N TYR A 25 -20.22 7.38 -5.53
CA TYR A 25 -20.06 5.93 -5.76
C TYR A 25 -19.88 5.10 -4.48
N ALA A 26 -20.05 5.68 -3.29
CA ALA A 26 -19.94 4.98 -1.99
C ALA A 26 -20.74 3.67 -1.90
N PHE A 27 -21.78 3.53 -2.72
CA PHE A 27 -22.70 2.39 -2.70
C PHE A 27 -22.42 1.35 -3.79
N SER A 28 -21.44 1.56 -4.67
CA SER A 28 -21.10 0.58 -5.72
C SER A 28 -19.92 -0.28 -5.27
N ILE A 29 -20.10 -1.60 -5.26
CA ILE A 29 -19.08 -2.59 -4.86
C ILE A 29 -17.76 -2.40 -5.63
N GLY A 30 -17.83 -1.97 -6.90
CA GLY A 30 -16.66 -1.71 -7.73
C GLY A 30 -15.80 -0.54 -7.23
N ALA A 31 -16.44 0.56 -6.84
CA ALA A 31 -15.73 1.74 -6.33
C ALA A 31 -15.08 1.50 -4.96
N THR A 32 -15.75 0.74 -4.08
CA THR A 32 -15.17 0.30 -2.81
C THR A 32 -13.92 -0.55 -3.07
N LYS A 33 -13.99 -1.54 -3.97
CA LYS A 33 -12.83 -2.38 -4.33
C LYS A 33 -11.66 -1.58 -4.91
N SER A 34 -11.91 -0.59 -5.76
CA SER A 34 -10.83 0.27 -6.28
C SER A 34 -10.21 1.16 -5.21
N SER A 35 -11.02 1.72 -4.30
CA SER A 35 -10.53 2.53 -3.17
C SER A 35 -9.64 1.70 -2.25
N GLU A 36 -10.09 0.50 -1.87
CA GLU A 36 -9.30 -0.44 -1.07
C GLU A 36 -7.98 -0.80 -1.77
N ARG A 37 -8.01 -1.07 -3.08
CA ARG A 37 -6.80 -1.39 -3.84
C ARG A 37 -5.80 -0.24 -3.81
N ILE A 38 -6.26 0.99 -4.06
CA ILE A 38 -5.42 2.20 -4.04
C ILE A 38 -4.84 2.42 -2.65
N ALA A 39 -5.64 2.26 -1.60
CA ALA A 39 -5.17 2.44 -0.23
C ALA A 39 -4.08 1.42 0.15
N HIS A 40 -4.22 0.16 -0.24
CA HIS A 40 -3.16 -0.85 -0.07
C HIS A 40 -1.88 -0.48 -0.84
N GLU A 41 -2.01 -0.07 -2.10
CA GLU A 41 -0.89 0.28 -2.98
C GLU A 41 -0.10 1.46 -2.42
N GLN A 42 -0.80 2.55 -2.09
CA GLN A 42 -0.18 3.75 -1.56
C GLN A 42 0.43 3.53 -0.17
N ALA A 43 -0.17 2.67 0.67
CA ALA A 43 0.43 2.28 1.95
C ALA A 43 1.77 1.56 1.77
N MET A 44 1.86 0.65 0.80
CA MET A 44 3.12 -0.04 0.49
C MET A 44 4.17 0.94 -0.03
N HIS A 45 3.83 1.82 -0.99
CA HIS A 45 4.77 2.81 -1.49
C HIS A 45 5.25 3.75 -0.39
N MET A 46 4.37 4.19 0.51
CA MET A 46 4.73 5.06 1.63
C MET A 46 5.76 4.42 2.55
N ILE A 47 5.51 3.18 2.98
CA ILE A 47 6.43 2.47 3.89
C ILE A 47 7.71 2.10 3.15
N ALA A 48 7.62 1.59 1.91
CA ALA A 48 8.78 1.19 1.12
C ALA A 48 9.73 2.36 0.88
N LYS A 49 9.20 3.53 0.50
CA LYS A 49 10.00 4.75 0.34
C LYS A 49 10.74 5.13 1.62
N TYR A 50 10.09 5.05 2.78
CA TYR A 50 10.73 5.37 4.05
C TYR A 50 11.81 4.34 4.43
N VAL A 51 11.55 3.05 4.22
CA VAL A 51 12.46 1.96 4.61
C VAL A 51 13.68 1.87 3.68
N PHE A 52 13.49 2.09 2.38
CA PHE A 52 14.50 1.84 1.36
C PHE A 52 15.09 3.10 0.72
N GLN A 53 14.79 4.30 1.24
CA GLN A 53 15.29 5.59 0.70
C GLN A 53 16.81 5.60 0.45
N ASP A 54 17.59 4.97 1.32
CA ASP A 54 19.06 4.93 1.24
C ASP A 54 19.58 3.53 0.86
N THR A 55 18.70 2.62 0.44
CA THR A 55 19.06 1.24 0.08
C THR A 55 19.11 1.08 -1.44
N PRO A 56 20.27 0.75 -2.04
CA PRO A 56 20.37 0.42 -3.46
C PRO A 56 19.44 -0.73 -3.85
N VAL A 57 18.92 -0.70 -5.08
CA VAL A 57 17.85 -1.61 -5.55
C VAL A 57 18.24 -3.09 -5.41
N GLU A 58 19.51 -3.42 -5.63
CA GLU A 58 20.08 -4.77 -5.52
C GLU A 58 20.04 -5.36 -4.10
N TYR A 59 19.92 -4.51 -3.08
CA TYR A 59 19.84 -4.93 -1.68
C TYR A 59 18.41 -4.91 -1.12
N ARG A 60 17.43 -4.48 -1.92
CA ARG A 60 16.03 -4.41 -1.48
C ARG A 60 15.40 -5.79 -1.55
N ASN A 61 14.64 -6.14 -0.51
CA ASN A 61 14.01 -7.45 -0.40
C ASN A 61 12.53 -7.30 -0.06
N TYR A 62 11.67 -7.47 -1.08
CA TYR A 62 10.22 -7.35 -0.92
C TYR A 62 9.60 -8.50 -0.13
N ILE A 63 10.25 -9.67 -0.07
CA ILE A 63 9.80 -10.80 0.77
C ILE A 63 9.97 -10.44 2.25
N ASN A 64 11.16 -9.98 2.66
CA ASN A 64 11.39 -9.53 4.04
C ASN A 64 10.48 -8.35 4.40
N PHE A 65 10.23 -7.44 3.46
CA PHE A 65 9.27 -6.35 3.63
C PHE A 65 7.87 -6.88 3.93
N MET A 66 7.35 -7.82 3.13
CA MET A 66 6.04 -8.44 3.35
C MET A 66 5.97 -9.18 4.69
N GLU A 67 6.99 -9.96 5.02
CA GLU A 67 7.07 -10.69 6.29
C GLU A 67 7.04 -9.74 7.48
N SER A 68 7.84 -8.66 7.45
CA SER A 68 7.90 -7.66 8.52
C SER A 68 6.55 -6.96 8.76
N LEU A 69 5.75 -6.81 7.70
CA LEU A 69 4.43 -6.20 7.75
C LEU A 69 3.30 -7.24 7.91
N GLY A 70 3.62 -8.53 7.91
CA GLY A 70 2.66 -9.63 7.94
C GLY A 70 1.64 -9.56 6.79
N LEU A 71 2.12 -9.29 5.57
CA LEU A 71 1.30 -9.22 4.35
C LEU A 71 1.11 -10.63 3.75
N PRO A 72 -0.13 -11.01 3.42
CA PRO A 72 -0.40 -12.25 2.68
C PRO A 72 0.22 -12.27 1.27
N SER A 73 0.40 -13.47 0.72
CA SER A 73 1.03 -13.68 -0.60
C SER A 73 0.32 -13.01 -1.78
N TYR A 74 -0.99 -12.77 -1.71
CA TYR A 74 -1.71 -12.08 -2.80
C TYR A 74 -1.30 -10.60 -2.97
N PHE A 75 -0.51 -10.04 -2.05
CA PHE A 75 0.08 -8.71 -2.19
C PHE A 75 1.47 -8.71 -2.85
N GLU A 76 1.99 -9.88 -3.25
CA GLU A 76 3.38 -10.02 -3.69
C GLU A 76 3.74 -9.07 -4.84
N ASP A 77 2.91 -8.99 -5.88
CA ASP A 77 3.19 -8.13 -7.03
C ASP A 77 3.24 -6.65 -6.62
N MET A 78 2.30 -6.21 -5.77
CA MET A 78 2.22 -4.83 -5.28
C MET A 78 3.40 -4.49 -4.34
N ALA A 79 3.80 -5.43 -3.48
CA ALA A 79 4.93 -5.26 -2.59
C ALA A 79 6.25 -5.23 -3.37
N ARG A 80 6.40 -6.09 -4.36
CA ARG A 80 7.57 -6.09 -5.26
C ARG A 80 7.66 -4.77 -5.99
N GLU A 81 6.57 -4.28 -6.56
CA GLU A 81 6.54 -2.99 -7.24
C GLU A 81 6.95 -1.85 -6.30
N ALA A 82 6.30 -1.75 -5.14
CA ALA A 82 6.56 -0.69 -4.17
C ALA A 82 8.02 -0.67 -3.69
N VAL A 83 8.60 -1.83 -3.41
CA VAL A 83 9.98 -1.95 -2.94
C VAL A 83 10.99 -1.66 -4.05
N MET A 84 10.74 -2.14 -5.26
CA MET A 84 11.68 -1.94 -6.38
C MET A 84 11.66 -0.50 -6.92
N GLN A 85 10.57 0.23 -6.70
CA GLN A 85 10.44 1.65 -7.10
C GLN A 85 10.63 2.66 -5.95
N ALA A 86 10.94 2.18 -4.74
CA ALA A 86 11.09 3.02 -3.54
C ALA A 86 12.19 4.09 -3.62
#